data_AF-A0AAF0M9J3-F1
#
_entry.id   AF-A0AAF0M9J3-F1
#
_cell.length_a   1.000
_cell.length_b   1.000
_cell.length_c   1.000
_cell.angle_alpha   90.00
_cell.angle_beta   90.00
_cell.angle_gamma   90.00
#
_symmetry.space_group_name_H-M   'P 1'
#
loop_
_entity.id
_entity.type
_entity.pdbx_description
1 polymer ?
#
loop_
_entity_poly.entity_id
_entity_poly.type
_entity_poly.pdbx_seq_one_letter_code
_entity_poly.pdbx_strand_id
1 'polypeptide(L)' 'MDDLALAALPLPIAPGPNTRVFVVRIDEARGTVSWDPAVA' A
#
# COMPACT_ATOMS: atom_id res chain seq x y z
N MET A 1 -18.28 21.13 28.56
CA MET A 1 -18.81 19.75 28.63
C MET A 1 -18.86 19.24 27.21
N ASP A 2 -17.69 19.13 26.59
CA ASP A 2 -16.75 18.00 26.65
C ASP A 2 -17.17 16.98 25.60
N ASP A 3 -16.60 17.14 24.40
CA ASP A 3 -16.43 15.98 23.54
C ASP A 3 -15.00 15.99 22.99
N LEU A 4 -14.24 15.04 23.53
CA LEU A 4 -12.86 14.74 23.20
C LEU A 4 -12.87 14.02 21.85
N ALA A 5 -12.56 14.72 20.76
CA ALA A 5 -12.38 14.07 19.48
C ALA A 5 -11.10 13.21 19.50
N LEU A 6 -11.32 11.89 19.54
CA LEU A 6 -10.33 10.82 19.41
C LEU A 6 -9.32 11.11 18.27
N ALA A 7 -8.05 11.28 18.63
CA ALA A 7 -6.99 11.36 17.64
C ALA A 7 -6.83 9.98 16.96
N ALA A 8 -7.09 9.90 15.66
CA ALA A 8 -6.77 8.72 14.88
C ALA A 8 -5.24 8.60 14.78
N LEU A 9 -4.65 7.74 15.62
CA LEU A 9 -3.24 7.40 15.50
C LEU A 9 -3.09 6.40 14.34
N PRO A 10 -2.22 6.67 13.35
CA PRO A 10 -1.96 5.71 12.29
C PRO A 10 -1.38 4.45 12.91
N LEU A 11 -2.06 3.32 12.75
CA LEU A 11 -1.52 2.02 13.13
C LEU A 11 -0.34 1.72 12.19
N PRO A 12 0.89 1.54 12.69
CA PRO A 12 1.99 1.10 11.84
C PRO A 12 1.66 -0.32 11.35
N ILE A 13 1.33 -0.46 10.07
CA ILE A 13 1.21 -1.77 9.42
C ILE A 13 2.64 -2.28 9.22
N ALA A 14 3.16 -3.00 10.21
CA ALA A 14 4.37 -3.79 10.01
C ALA A 14 4.04 -4.87 8.96
N PRO A 15 4.82 -4.99 7.87
CA PRO A 15 4.58 -6.05 6.89
C PRO A 15 4.63 -7.40 7.57
N GLY A 16 3.55 -8.17 7.45
CA GLY A 16 3.45 -9.50 8.01
C GLY A 16 4.25 -10.51 7.18
N PRO A 17 4.41 -11.75 7.66
CA PRO A 17 5.19 -12.80 6.99
C PRO A 17 4.68 -13.17 5.58
N ASN A 18 3.52 -12.68 5.17
CA ASN A 18 2.91 -12.92 3.85
C ASN A 18 2.81 -11.65 2.99
N THR A 19 3.40 -10.53 3.40
CA THR A 19 3.43 -9.32 2.58
C THR A 19 4.31 -9.55 1.35
N ARG A 20 3.76 -9.32 0.14
CA ARG A 20 4.47 -9.42 -1.12
C ARG A 20 4.60 -8.04 -1.74
N VAL A 21 5.80 -7.72 -2.22
CA VAL A 21 6.09 -6.47 -2.92
C VAL A 21 6.05 -6.75 -4.42
N PHE A 22 5.46 -5.83 -5.19
CA PHE A 22 5.39 -5.91 -6.64
C PHE A 22 5.88 -4.60 -7.24
N VAL A 23 6.59 -4.69 -8.37
CA VAL A 23 6.84 -3.54 -9.24
C VAL A 23 5.66 -3.45 -10.21
N VAL A 24 4.97 -2.31 -10.17
CA VAL A 24 3.87 -2.04 -11.09
C VAL A 24 4.38 -1.16 -12.21
N ARG A 25 4.18 -1.61 -13.45
CA ARG A 25 4.48 -0.82 -14.65
C ARG A 25 3.19 -0.49 -15.37
N ILE A 26 3.00 0.80 -15.68
CA ILE A 26 1.83 1.31 -16.39
C ILE A 26 2.32 1.79 -17.76
N ASP A 27 1.82 1.17 -18.83
CA ASP A 27 1.99 1.67 -20.19
C ASP A 27 0.72 2.45 -20.56
N GLU A 28 0.79 3.77 -20.38
CA GLU A 28 -0.34 4.68 -20.62
C GLU A 28 -0.73 4.74 -22.10
N ALA A 29 0.24 4.59 -23.01
CA ALA A 29 -0.02 4.62 -24.45
C ALA A 29 -0.84 3.42 -24.90
N ARG A 30 -0.69 2.27 -24.22
CA ARG A 30 -1.45 1.04 -24.49
C ARG A 30 -2.59 0.81 -23.50
N GLY A 31 -2.70 1.62 -22.45
CA GLY A 31 -3.67 1.44 -21.37
C GLY A 31 -3.50 0.12 -20.61
N THR A 32 -2.28 -0.42 -20.55
CA THR A 32 -2.01 -1.71 -19.91
C THR A 32 -1.24 -1.54 -18.61
N VAL A 33 -1.55 -2.39 -17.63
CA VAL A 33 -0.84 -2.47 -16.36
C VAL A 33 -0.23 -3.86 -16.24
N SER A 34 1.05 -3.94 -15.87
CA SER A 34 1.73 -5.19 -15.56
C SER A 34 2.27 -5.15 -14.12
N TRP A 35 2.14 -6.28 -13.43
CA TRP A 35 2.64 -6.48 -12.07
C TRP A 35 3.72 -7.55 -12.11
N ASP A 36 4.95 -7.16 -11.80
CA ASP A 36 6.06 -8.08 -11.67
C ASP A 36 6.37 -8.27 -10.18
N PRO A 37 6.57 -9.50 -9.68
CA PRO A 37 7.01 -9.70 -8.31
C PRO A 37 8.33 -8.95 -8.12
N ALA A 38 8.40 -8.10 -7.10
CA ALA A 38 9.66 -7.46 -6.71
C ALA A 38 10.48 -8.51 -5.97
N VAL A 39 11.18 -9.36 -6.73
CA VAL A 39 12.20 -10.24 -6.16
C VAL A 39 13.37 -9.35 -5.76
N ALA A 40 13.77 -9.42 -4.49
CA ALA A 40 14.96 -8.74 -4.00
C ALA A 40 16.23 -9.29 -4.67
#